data_AF-A0A2W1B263-F1
#
_entry.id   AF-A0A2W1B263-F1
#
_cell.length_a   1.000
_cell.length_b   1.000
_cell.length_c   1.000
_cell.angle_alpha   90.00
_cell.angle_beta   90.00
_cell.angle_gamma   90.00
#
_symmetry.space_group_name_H-M   'P 1'
#
loop_
_entity.id
_entity.type
_entity.pdbx_description
1 polymer ?
#
loop_
_entity_poly.entity_id
_entity_poly.type
_entity_poly.pdbx_seq_one_letter_code
_entity_poly.pdbx_strand_id
1 'polypeptide(L)' 'MLMGKFIGAGLAMGIGAIGAGIGEGRIGASAMEAMARQPEMIGTLTTRMILADAIAETTGIYSLVIAFMILLVV' A
#
# COMPACT_ATOMS: atom_id res chain seq x y z
N MET A 1 16.47 25.65 -1.50
CA MET A 1 16.37 24.41 -0.69
C MET A 1 14.93 23.94 -0.52
N LEU A 2 13.98 24.79 -0.12
CA LEU A 2 12.60 24.36 0.19
C LEU A 2 11.83 23.73 -0.99
N MET A 3 11.98 24.28 -2.21
CA MET A 3 11.35 23.75 -3.43
C MET A 3 11.75 22.28 -3.71
N GLY A 4 13.03 21.96 -3.51
CA GLY A 4 13.54 20.60 -3.72
C GLY A 4 12.97 19.60 -2.73
N LYS A 5 12.70 20.02 -1.49
CA LYS A 5 12.07 19.19 -0.46
C LYS A 5 10.63 18.83 -0.84
N PHE A 6 9.85 19.80 -1.29
CA PHE A 6 8.46 19.56 -1.72
C PHE A 6 8.37 18.63 -2.94
N ILE A 7 9.22 18.85 -3.94
CA ILE A 7 9.26 17.99 -5.14
C ILE A 7 9.75 16.59 -4.75
N GLY A 8 10.83 16.47 -3.97
CA GLY A 8 11.38 15.19 -3.55
C GLY A 8 10.40 14.35 -2.73
N ALA A 9 9.72 14.97 -1.76
CA ALA A 9 8.71 14.28 -0.95
C ALA A 9 7.49 13.85 -1.78
N GLY A 10 7.02 14.72 -2.68
CA GLY A 10 5.92 14.40 -3.59
C GLY A 10 6.25 13.24 -4.54
N LEU A 11 7.46 13.20 -5.09
CA LEU A 11 7.92 12.10 -5.94
C LEU A 11 8.11 10.81 -5.15
N ALA A 12 8.71 10.88 -3.96
CA ALA A 12 8.91 9.71 -3.10
C ALA A 12 7.56 9.04 -2.79
N MET A 13 6.58 9.81 -2.31
CA MET A 13 5.24 9.30 -1.99
C MET A 13 4.47 8.88 -3.24
N GLY A 14 4.39 9.75 -4.24
CA GLY A 14 3.59 9.53 -5.44
C GLY A 14 3.99 8.26 -6.19
N ILE A 15 5.29 8.04 -6.41
CA ILE A 15 5.79 6.85 -7.12
C ILE A 15 5.77 5.63 -6.19
N GLY A 16 6.15 5.79 -4.93
CA GLY A 16 6.22 4.68 -3.97
C GLY A 16 4.85 4.06 -3.65
N ALA A 17 3.76 4.83 -3.71
CA ALA A 17 2.40 4.32 -3.50
C ALA A 17 1.88 3.43 -4.64
N ILE A 18 2.45 3.53 -5.86
CA ILE A 18 1.91 2.82 -7.04
C ILE A 18 2.02 1.30 -6.85
N GLY A 19 3.15 0.83 -6.34
CA GLY A 19 3.38 -0.60 -6.13
C GLY A 19 2.39 -1.21 -5.14
N ALA A 20 2.21 -0.54 -3.99
CA ALA A 20 1.27 -0.95 -2.96
C ALA A 20 -0.17 -0.93 -3.49
N GLY A 21 -0.62 0.18 -4.10
CA GLY A 21 -1.99 0.29 -4.62
C GLY A 21 -2.34 -0.74 -5.70
N ILE A 22 -1.40 -1.08 -6.59
CA ILE A 22 -1.61 -2.16 -7.58
C ILE A 22 -1.64 -3.53 -6.89
N GLY A 23 -0.77 -3.76 -5.90
CA GLY A 23 -0.69 -5.00 -5.13
C GLY A 23 -1.99 -5.28 -4.38
N GLU A 24 -2.43 -4.33 -3.55
CA GLU A 24 -3.66 -4.41 -2.78
C GLU A 24 -4.89 -4.56 -3.69
N GLY A 25 -4.95 -3.81 -4.79
CA GLY A 25 -6.05 -3.95 -5.76
C GLY A 25 -6.18 -5.37 -6.31
N ARG A 26 -5.06 -6.05 -6.56
CA ARG A 26 -5.04 -7.45 -7.02
C ARG A 26 -5.40 -8.44 -5.92
N ILE A 27 -4.91 -8.21 -4.71
CA ILE A 27 -5.22 -9.04 -3.54
C ILE A 27 -6.72 -8.98 -3.25
N GLY A 28 -7.28 -7.77 -3.16
CA GLY A 28 -8.71 -7.54 -2.94
C GLY A 28 -9.59 -8.17 -4.03
N ALA A 29 -9.25 -7.99 -5.31
CA ALA A 29 -10.00 -8.61 -6.41
C ALA A 29 -10.00 -10.15 -6.31
N SER A 30 -8.82 -10.75 -6.08
CA SER A 30 -8.68 -12.20 -5.94
C SER A 30 -9.45 -12.74 -4.73
N ALA A 31 -9.46 -12.00 -3.62
CA ALA A 31 -10.19 -12.36 -2.42
C ALA A 31 -11.71 -12.29 -2.64
N MET A 32 -12.21 -11.26 -3.33
CA MET A 32 -13.63 -11.15 -3.67
C MET A 32 -14.10 -12.30 -4.55
N GLU A 33 -13.32 -12.68 -5.58
CA GLU A 33 -13.66 -13.84 -6.40
C GLU A 33 -13.65 -15.15 -5.60
N ALA A 34 -12.67 -15.33 -4.71
CA ALA A 34 -12.60 -16.51 -3.86
C ALA A 34 -13.79 -16.59 -2.89
N MET A 35 -14.19 -15.46 -2.31
CA MET A 35 -15.37 -15.36 -1.43
C MET A 35 -16.67 -15.63 -2.19
N ALA A 36 -16.80 -15.15 -3.43
CA ALA A 36 -17.96 -15.44 -4.26
C ALA A 36 -18.06 -16.93 -4.63
N ARG A 37 -16.92 -17.59 -4.87
CA ARG A 37 -16.84 -19.04 -5.13
C ARG A 37 -17.13 -19.88 -3.88
N GLN A 38 -16.74 -19.38 -2.71
CA GLN A 38 -16.81 -20.14 -1.46
C GLN A 38 -17.24 -19.28 -0.27
N PRO A 39 -18.55 -18.97 -0.14
CA PRO A 39 -19.08 -18.02 0.84
C PRO A 39 -18.86 -18.44 2.30
N GLU A 40 -18.81 -19.73 2.59
CA GLU A 40 -18.56 -20.25 3.94
C GLU A 40 -17.14 -19.94 4.44
N MET A 41 -16.22 -19.62 3.53
CA MET A 41 -14.81 -19.29 3.85
C MET A 41 -14.55 -17.79 4.00
N ILE A 42 -15.56 -16.93 3.89
CA ILE A 42 -15.41 -15.46 3.91
C ILE A 42 -14.54 -14.98 5.08
N GLY A 43 -14.81 -15.41 6.31
CA GLY A 43 -14.04 -14.95 7.48
C GLY A 43 -12.54 -15.29 7.40
N THR A 44 -12.22 -16.50 6.92
CA THR A 44 -10.82 -16.92 6.73
C THR A 44 -10.16 -16.16 5.58
N LEU A 45 -10.88 -15.96 4.47
CA LEU A 45 -10.40 -15.24 3.30
C LEU A 45 -10.14 -13.75 3.62
N THR A 46 -11.04 -13.09 4.35
CA THR A 46 -10.85 -11.70 4.80
C THR A 46 -9.61 -11.57 5.69
N THR A 47 -9.40 -12.49 6.63
CA THR A 47 -8.22 -12.47 7.51
C THR A 47 -6.92 -12.61 6.71
N ARG A 48 -6.89 -13.54 5.74
CA ARG A 48 -5.72 -13.75 4.87
C ARG A 48 -5.48 -12.59 3.91
N MET A 49 -6.56 -12.00 3.39
CA MET A 49 -6.52 -10.81 2.53
C MET A 49 -5.88 -9.64 3.28
N ILE A 50 -6.37 -9.31 4.49
CA ILE A 50 -5.82 -8.22 5.31
C ILE A 50 -4.34 -8.46 5.64
N LEU A 51 -3.94 -9.70 5.94
CA LEU A 51 -2.54 -10.03 6.18
C LEU A 51 -1.68 -9.79 4.93
N ALA A 52 -2.17 -10.20 3.75
CA ALA A 52 -1.47 -10.00 2.50
C ALA A 52 -1.38 -8.50 2.12
N ASP A 53 -2.47 -7.74 2.29
CA ASP A 53 -2.49 -6.30 2.07
C ASP A 53 -1.52 -5.58 3.01
N ALA A 54 -1.50 -5.93 4.30
CA ALA A 54 -0.55 -5.35 5.26
C ALA A 54 0.92 -5.57 4.86
N ILE A 55 1.23 -6.71 4.23
CA ILE A 55 2.58 -6.99 3.70
C ILE A 55 2.83 -6.17 2.43
N ALA A 56 1.86 -6.08 1.52
CA ALA A 56 1.96 -5.29 0.29
C ALA A 56 2.17 -3.79 0.57
N GLU A 57 1.47 -3.26 1.58
CA GLU A 57 1.49 -1.86 1.98
C GLU A 57 2.84 -1.42 2.58
N THR A 58 3.69 -2.36 3.02
CA THR A 58 5.00 -2.02 3.61
C THR A 58 5.87 -1.15 2.71
N THR A 59 5.79 -1.34 1.39
CA THR A 59 6.51 -0.51 0.41
C THR A 59 5.98 0.94 0.36
N GLY A 60 4.65 1.11 0.48
CA GLY A 60 4.00 2.40 0.60
C GLY A 60 4.37 3.10 1.91
N ILE A 61 4.41 2.36 3.02
CA ILE A 61 4.83 2.91 4.33
C ILE A 61 6.27 3.39 4.29
N TYR A 62 7.22 2.63 3.72
CA TYR A 62 8.61 3.10 3.61
C TYR A 62 8.74 4.35 2.74
N SER A 63 7.97 4.43 1.66
CA SER A 63 7.88 5.64 0.84
C SER A 63 7.34 6.85 1.63
N LEU A 64 6.28 6.65 2.43
CA LEU A 64 5.72 7.68 3.31
C LEU A 64 6.74 8.14 4.35
N VAL A 65 7.46 7.21 4.98
CA VAL A 65 8.51 7.53 5.96
C VAL A 65 9.59 8.40 5.32
N ILE A 66 10.07 8.05 4.13
CA ILE A 66 11.07 8.84 3.40
C ILE A 66 10.52 10.23 3.06
N ALA A 67 9.27 10.33 2.60
CA ALA A 67 8.65 11.62 2.31
C ALA A 67 8.58 12.51 3.57
N PHE A 68 8.22 11.96 4.72
CA PHE A 68 8.25 12.70 5.99
C PHE A 68 9.67 13.09 6.43
N MET A 69 10.66 12.23 6.23
CA MET A 69 12.06 12.59 6.50
C MET A 69 12.52 13.77 5.65
N ILE A 70 12.15 13.82 4.37
CA ILE A 70 12.47 14.93 3.45
C ILE A 70 11.73 16.22 3.83
N LEU A 71 10.54 16.15 4.40
CA LEU A 71 9.76 17.35 4.75
C LEU A 71 10.13 17.91 6.12
N LEU A 72 10.28 17.03 7.12
CA LEU A 72 10.26 17.39 8.53
C LEU A 72 11.63 17.31 9.21
N VAL A 73 12.56 16.51 8.69
CA VAL A 73 13.82 16.18 9.39
C VAL A 73 15.02 16.80 8.70
N VAL A 74 15.26 16.39 7.45
CA VAL A 74 16.28 16.96 6.55
C VAL A 74 15.64 18.12 5.84
#